data_AF-A0A915YCC7-F1
#
_entry.id   AF-A0A915YCC7-F1
#
_cell.length_a   1.000
_cell.length_b   1.000
_cell.length_c   1.000
_cell.angle_alpha   90.00
_cell.angle_beta   90.00
_cell.angle_gamma   90.00
#
_symmetry.space_group_name_H-M   'P 1'
#
loop_
_entity.id
_entity.type
_entity.pdbx_description
1 polymer ?
#
loop_
_entity_poly.entity_id
_entity_poly.type
_entity_poly.pdbx_seq_one_letter_code
_entity_poly.pdbx_strand_id
1 'polypeptide(L)'
;MASDIKLNNTTVEITGDISNFKRSENTPSFMEVDAINRRLVIKNNFGKDTIKLVGDHAQLILGEMEGGNDGNLYVKNNKGQTTARIDGQHGKLTLGTNGKDGNLLLLDNEGFYSIKMDGDEAKLTLGNNNRGGNLCLKDSKGNNCIIINGDRAIMNIGTDRRPGSLRLRSNTGQDSIHLNGLIANITLGLKGSETVFINGLTGRIILGQKGQDGNLIIRNKKGEKVIQIDGDKGDIAFMTDNGVINILAEMQALKEEINQLKNQLNP
;
A
#
# COMPACT_ATOMS: atom_id res chain seq x y z
N MET A 1 57.15 -32.28 -9.32
CA MET A 1 55.77 -32.33 -8.76
C MET A 1 55.58 -31.04 -7.98
N ALA A 2 55.00 -30.02 -8.61
CA ALA A 2 54.85 -28.72 -7.95
C ALA A 2 53.66 -28.80 -6.98
N SER A 3 53.94 -28.48 -5.74
CA SER A 3 53.05 -28.52 -4.58
C SER A 3 53.08 -27.11 -4.01
N ASP A 4 51.96 -26.39 -4.00
CA ASP A 4 51.95 -25.04 -3.43
C ASP A 4 50.77 -24.83 -2.51
N ILE A 5 51.10 -24.82 -1.22
CA ILE A 5 50.43 -24.09 -0.15
C ILE A 5 51.41 -22.96 0.20
N LYS A 6 50.98 -21.68 0.24
CA LYS A 6 51.83 -20.66 0.88
C LYS A 6 51.07 -19.64 1.72
N LEU A 7 51.35 -19.74 3.01
CA LEU A 7 50.93 -18.92 4.14
C LEU A 7 52.12 -18.00 4.47
N ASN A 8 51.92 -16.72 4.80
CA ASN A 8 53.02 -15.85 5.21
C ASN A 8 52.72 -15.12 6.53
N ASN A 9 53.53 -15.45 7.55
CA ASN A 9 53.47 -15.06 8.96
C ASN A 9 52.21 -15.49 9.75
N THR A 10 51.66 -16.66 9.42
CA THR A 10 50.54 -17.26 10.15
C THR A 10 50.86 -18.71 10.53
N THR A 11 50.56 -19.08 11.77
CA THR A 11 50.56 -20.48 12.21
C THR A 11 49.21 -21.13 11.87
N VAL A 12 49.22 -22.18 11.06
CA VAL A 12 48.09 -23.12 10.96
C VAL A 12 48.38 -24.25 11.94
N GLU A 13 47.78 -24.18 13.13
CA GLU A 13 47.93 -25.20 14.16
C GLU A 13 46.69 -26.10 14.18
N ILE A 14 46.90 -27.39 13.89
CA ILE A 14 45.87 -28.43 14.03
C ILE A 14 46.12 -29.10 15.38
N THR A 15 45.45 -28.64 16.44
CA THR A 15 45.58 -29.21 17.78
C THR A 15 44.52 -30.29 18.02
N GLY A 16 44.95 -31.55 18.22
CA GLY A 16 44.09 -32.72 18.47
C GLY A 16 44.69 -34.04 17.95
N ASP A 17 44.00 -35.16 18.10
CA ASP A 17 44.38 -36.42 17.43
C ASP A 17 44.17 -36.30 15.92
N ILE A 18 45.28 -36.16 15.18
CA ILE A 18 45.34 -36.02 13.72
C ILE A 18 44.94 -37.31 12.98
N SER A 19 44.67 -38.41 13.67
CA SER A 19 44.14 -39.66 13.08
C SER A 19 42.80 -39.48 12.34
N ASN A 20 42.10 -38.36 12.59
CA ASN A 20 40.85 -37.96 11.93
C ASN A 20 41.06 -37.12 10.64
N PHE A 21 42.26 -36.59 10.38
CA PHE A 21 42.58 -35.93 9.11
C PHE A 21 43.04 -36.98 8.08
N LYS A 22 42.11 -37.86 7.70
CA LYS A 22 42.32 -38.77 6.57
C LYS A 22 42.00 -38.03 5.28
N ARG A 23 42.88 -38.11 4.28
CA ARG A 23 42.46 -37.94 2.88
C ARG A 23 41.46 -39.06 2.62
N SER A 24 40.19 -38.74 2.65
CA SER A 24 39.19 -39.73 2.33
C SER A 24 39.20 -39.95 0.83
N GLU A 25 39.63 -41.12 0.39
CA GLU A 25 39.46 -41.54 -1.01
C GLU A 25 37.96 -41.70 -1.37
N ASN A 26 37.07 -41.65 -0.37
CA ASN A 26 35.66 -42.00 -0.48
C ASN A 26 34.65 -40.99 0.15
N THR A 27 35.05 -39.82 0.65
CA THR A 27 34.10 -38.82 1.17
C THR A 27 34.30 -37.47 0.48
N PRO A 28 33.28 -36.94 -0.22
CA PRO A 28 33.45 -35.80 -1.10
C PRO A 28 33.27 -34.43 -0.40
N SER A 29 33.23 -34.40 0.94
CA SER A 29 33.22 -33.15 1.73
C SER A 29 34.62 -32.66 2.04
N PHE A 30 35.01 -31.51 1.49
CA PHE A 30 36.21 -30.79 1.87
C PHE A 30 36.08 -29.30 1.50
N MET A 31 36.92 -28.47 2.12
CA MET A 31 37.11 -27.08 1.76
C MET A 31 38.23 -26.99 0.71
N GLU A 32 37.99 -26.30 -0.40
CA GLU A 32 38.93 -26.14 -1.50
C GLU A 32 39.28 -24.66 -1.66
N VAL A 33 40.57 -24.33 -1.56
CA VAL A 33 41.11 -23.00 -1.91
C VAL A 33 41.86 -23.15 -3.22
N ASP A 34 41.31 -22.59 -4.28
CA ASP A 34 41.84 -22.66 -5.64
C ASP A 34 42.26 -21.26 -6.07
N ALA A 35 43.51 -20.92 -5.78
CA ALA A 35 44.07 -19.61 -6.06
C ALA A 35 44.19 -19.32 -7.56
N ILE A 36 44.41 -20.36 -8.39
CA ILE A 36 44.51 -20.22 -9.85
C ILE A 36 43.18 -19.75 -10.42
N ASN A 37 42.07 -20.34 -9.96
CA ASN A 37 40.72 -19.95 -10.37
C ASN A 37 40.06 -18.94 -9.41
N ARG A 38 40.83 -18.32 -8.50
CA ARG A 38 40.38 -17.31 -7.52
C ARG A 38 39.09 -17.73 -6.79
N ARG A 39 39.05 -18.98 -6.31
CA ARG A 39 37.86 -19.65 -5.79
C ARG A 39 38.09 -20.22 -4.38
N LEU A 40 37.15 -20.01 -3.47
CA LEU A 40 37.03 -20.74 -2.20
C LEU A 40 35.69 -21.49 -2.20
N VAL A 41 35.71 -22.81 -1.94
CA VAL A 41 34.51 -23.63 -1.90
C VAL A 41 34.46 -24.50 -0.64
N ILE A 42 33.28 -24.67 -0.08
CA ILE A 42 32.96 -25.75 0.85
C ILE A 42 32.00 -26.70 0.13
N LYS A 43 32.27 -28.01 0.14
CA LYS A 43 31.44 -29.02 -0.50
C LYS A 43 30.65 -29.86 0.51
N ASN A 44 29.43 -30.29 0.17
CA ASN A 44 28.64 -31.23 0.96
C ASN A 44 29.19 -32.67 0.87
N ASN A 45 28.51 -33.63 1.51
CA ASN A 45 28.81 -35.07 1.48
C ASN A 45 28.50 -35.77 0.15
N PHE A 46 28.08 -35.01 -0.87
CA PHE A 46 27.93 -35.46 -2.26
C PHE A 46 28.94 -34.78 -3.21
N GLY A 47 29.85 -33.93 -2.71
CA GLY A 47 30.87 -33.25 -3.53
C GLY A 47 30.42 -31.96 -4.20
N LYS A 48 29.22 -31.48 -3.86
CA LYS A 48 28.59 -30.28 -4.43
C LYS A 48 28.91 -29.05 -3.58
N ASP A 49 29.17 -27.94 -4.25
CA ASP A 49 29.50 -26.66 -3.64
C ASP A 49 28.31 -26.14 -2.80
N THR A 50 28.48 -25.93 -1.49
CA THR A 50 27.46 -25.37 -0.59
C THR A 50 27.73 -23.91 -0.21
N ILE A 51 29.01 -23.53 -0.16
CA ILE A 51 29.47 -22.15 -0.04
C ILE A 51 30.52 -21.96 -1.13
N LYS A 52 30.32 -20.98 -2.02
CA LYS A 52 31.27 -20.65 -3.09
C LYS A 52 31.56 -19.16 -3.09
N LEU A 53 32.82 -18.78 -3.01
CA LEU A 53 33.32 -17.42 -3.28
C LEU A 53 34.10 -17.45 -4.60
N VAL A 54 33.64 -16.72 -5.61
CA VAL A 54 34.31 -16.65 -6.93
C VAL A 54 34.77 -15.22 -7.20
N GLY A 55 36.07 -15.00 -7.20
CA GLY A 55 36.68 -13.68 -7.35
C GLY A 55 36.42 -13.03 -8.72
N ASP A 56 36.33 -13.82 -9.78
CA ASP A 56 36.17 -13.33 -11.17
C ASP A 56 34.84 -12.64 -11.41
N HIS A 57 33.81 -13.04 -10.67
CA HIS A 57 32.44 -12.54 -10.82
C HIS A 57 31.91 -11.85 -9.55
N ALA A 58 32.74 -11.77 -8.50
CA ALA A 58 32.34 -11.30 -7.16
C ALA A 58 31.06 -11.98 -6.63
N GLN A 59 30.89 -13.28 -6.87
CA GLN A 59 29.69 -14.04 -6.52
C GLN A 59 29.89 -14.83 -5.22
N LEU A 60 28.88 -14.77 -4.34
CA LEU A 60 28.66 -15.69 -3.22
C LEU A 60 27.42 -16.53 -3.51
N ILE A 61 27.57 -17.86 -3.55
CA ILE A 61 26.45 -18.80 -3.67
C ILE A 61 26.31 -19.56 -2.35
N LEU A 62 25.08 -19.59 -1.83
CA LEU A 62 24.69 -20.33 -0.63
C LEU A 62 23.57 -21.31 -1.01
N GLY A 63 23.74 -22.58 -0.67
CA GLY A 63 22.75 -23.64 -0.95
C GLY A 63 22.92 -24.31 -2.32
N GLU A 64 22.31 -25.49 -2.48
CA GLU A 64 22.39 -26.28 -3.72
C GLU A 64 21.20 -27.25 -3.90
N MET A 65 20.91 -27.60 -5.16
CA MET A 65 19.71 -28.33 -5.56
C MET A 65 19.78 -29.85 -5.30
N GLU A 66 20.94 -30.47 -5.48
CA GLU A 66 21.06 -31.94 -5.53
C GLU A 66 21.17 -32.59 -4.14
N GLY A 67 21.49 -31.83 -3.10
CA GLY A 67 21.44 -32.26 -1.69
C GLY A 67 20.42 -31.51 -0.84
N GLY A 68 19.55 -30.69 -1.44
CA GLY A 68 18.42 -30.04 -0.75
C GLY A 68 18.82 -29.06 0.35
N ASN A 69 19.99 -28.44 0.24
CA ASN A 69 20.52 -27.54 1.25
C ASN A 69 20.12 -26.09 0.96
N ASP A 70 19.40 -25.46 1.88
CA ASP A 70 18.97 -24.08 1.73
C ASP A 70 20.10 -23.06 1.97
N GLY A 71 20.19 -22.08 1.08
CA GLY A 71 21.12 -20.96 1.21
C GLY A 71 20.68 -19.93 2.24
N ASN A 72 20.99 -20.15 3.51
CA ASN A 72 20.61 -19.24 4.57
C ASN A 72 21.77 -18.32 5.00
N LEU A 73 21.49 -17.02 5.15
CA LEU A 73 22.42 -16.04 5.74
C LEU A 73 21.82 -15.46 7.02
N TYR A 74 22.61 -15.41 8.09
CA TYR A 74 22.19 -14.89 9.39
C TYR A 74 23.14 -13.79 9.85
N VAL A 75 22.59 -12.62 10.15
CA VAL A 75 23.31 -11.55 10.86
C VAL A 75 22.83 -11.55 12.30
N LYS A 76 23.75 -11.77 13.23
CA LYS A 76 23.47 -11.79 14.66
C LYS A 76 24.04 -10.56 15.34
N ASN A 77 23.34 -10.06 16.36
CA ASN A 77 23.86 -9.02 17.23
C ASN A 77 24.84 -9.59 18.28
N ASN A 78 25.41 -8.71 19.11
CA ASN A 78 26.33 -9.08 20.19
C ASN A 78 25.72 -9.96 21.31
N LYS A 79 24.39 -10.15 21.31
CA LYS A 79 23.67 -11.07 22.20
C LYS A 79 23.32 -12.40 21.51
N GLY A 80 23.81 -12.62 20.29
CA GLY A 80 23.56 -13.83 19.50
C GLY A 80 22.17 -13.91 18.87
N GLN A 81 21.35 -12.85 18.97
CA GLN A 81 20.02 -12.79 18.36
C GLN A 81 20.15 -12.47 16.87
N THR A 82 19.42 -13.18 16.01
CA THR A 82 19.37 -12.89 14.58
C THR A 82 18.57 -11.61 14.32
N THR A 83 19.21 -10.57 13.80
CA THR A 83 18.60 -9.28 13.46
C THR A 83 18.36 -9.11 11.95
N ALA A 84 19.02 -9.90 11.11
CA ALA A 84 18.67 -10.05 9.71
C ALA A 84 18.85 -11.50 9.26
N ARG A 85 17.92 -12.01 8.44
CA ARG A 85 17.97 -13.36 7.86
C ARG A 85 17.56 -13.31 6.40
N ILE A 86 18.36 -13.94 5.54
CA ILE A 86 17.94 -14.35 4.19
C ILE A 86 17.66 -15.84 4.25
N ASP A 87 16.42 -16.23 3.94
CA ASP A 87 15.94 -17.60 3.92
C ASP A 87 15.89 -18.13 2.48
N GLY A 88 16.79 -19.04 2.14
CA GLY A 88 16.89 -19.60 0.79
C GLY A 88 15.73 -20.55 0.43
N GLN A 89 15.11 -21.18 1.42
CA GLN A 89 14.02 -22.15 1.23
C GLN A 89 12.73 -21.44 0.79
N HIS A 90 12.42 -20.31 1.43
CA HIS A 90 11.17 -19.57 1.25
C HIS A 90 11.34 -18.26 0.48
N GLY A 91 12.57 -17.86 0.14
CA GLY A 91 12.87 -16.58 -0.50
C GLY A 91 12.55 -15.37 0.39
N LYS A 92 12.67 -15.51 1.72
CA LYS A 92 12.25 -14.47 2.69
C LYS A 92 13.45 -13.68 3.21
N LEU A 93 13.36 -12.35 3.13
CA LEU A 93 14.19 -11.43 3.92
C LEU A 93 13.44 -11.07 5.22
N THR A 94 14.09 -11.26 6.36
CA THR A 94 13.60 -10.80 7.66
C THR A 94 14.57 -9.78 8.22
N LEU A 95 14.06 -8.63 8.66
CA LEU A 95 14.79 -7.57 9.33
C LEU A 95 14.14 -7.32 10.68
N GLY A 96 14.95 -7.14 11.72
CA GLY A 96 14.49 -6.96 13.10
C GLY A 96 14.29 -8.27 13.86
N THR A 97 14.12 -8.13 15.16
CA THR A 97 13.80 -9.22 16.10
C THR A 97 13.17 -8.61 17.36
N ASN A 98 12.79 -9.44 18.34
CA ASN A 98 12.19 -8.93 19.58
C ASN A 98 13.12 -7.88 20.24
N GLY A 99 12.62 -6.65 20.40
CA GLY A 99 13.35 -5.51 20.96
C GLY A 99 14.39 -4.85 20.04
N LYS A 100 14.34 -5.12 18.72
CA LYS A 100 15.19 -4.52 17.68
C LYS A 100 14.41 -4.32 16.38
N ASP A 101 14.35 -3.08 15.92
CA ASP A 101 13.55 -2.73 14.75
C ASP A 101 14.19 -3.20 13.45
N GLY A 102 13.33 -3.60 12.51
CA GLY A 102 13.72 -4.00 11.17
C GLY A 102 13.52 -2.85 10.20
N ASN A 103 14.55 -2.04 9.99
CA ASN A 103 14.47 -0.91 9.07
C ASN A 103 15.11 -1.25 7.72
N LEU A 104 14.45 -0.86 6.62
CA LEU A 104 15.04 -0.87 5.28
C LEU A 104 15.08 0.55 4.72
N LEU A 105 16.27 0.95 4.26
CA LEU A 105 16.55 2.28 3.74
C LEU A 105 17.13 2.14 2.33
N LEU A 106 16.51 2.77 1.34
CA LEU A 106 17.05 2.89 -0.01
C LEU A 106 17.45 4.34 -0.24
N LEU A 107 18.74 4.55 -0.46
CA LEU A 107 19.33 5.83 -0.78
C LEU A 107 19.21 6.08 -2.29
N ASP A 108 18.95 7.32 -2.68
CA ASP A 108 19.18 7.76 -4.05
C ASP A 108 20.68 8.03 -4.29
N ASN A 109 21.02 8.45 -5.51
CA ASN A 109 22.38 8.77 -5.93
C ASN A 109 22.97 10.01 -5.26
N GLU A 110 22.16 10.79 -4.55
CA GLU A 110 22.58 11.96 -3.77
C GLU A 110 22.72 11.64 -2.28
N GLY A 111 22.42 10.39 -1.88
CA GLY A 111 22.52 9.94 -0.49
C GLY A 111 21.31 10.30 0.37
N PHE A 112 20.18 10.67 -0.22
CA PHE A 112 18.93 10.87 0.51
C PHE A 112 18.09 9.59 0.53
N TYR A 113 17.34 9.35 1.61
CA TYR A 113 16.40 8.24 1.64
C TYR A 113 15.27 8.49 0.63
N SER A 114 15.17 7.65 -0.38
CA SER A 114 14.08 7.66 -1.38
C SER A 114 12.94 6.72 -0.99
N ILE A 115 13.26 5.64 -0.28
CA ILE A 115 12.30 4.72 0.34
C ILE A 115 12.79 4.39 1.75
N LYS A 116 11.90 4.54 2.74
CA LYS A 116 12.13 4.11 4.13
C LYS A 116 10.98 3.21 4.58
N MET A 117 11.29 2.00 5.01
CA MET A 117 10.38 1.13 5.77
C MET A 117 10.85 1.11 7.22
N ASP A 118 10.00 1.60 8.12
CA ASP A 118 10.25 1.70 9.55
C ASP A 118 9.45 0.62 10.29
N GLY A 119 10.17 -0.30 10.93
CA GLY A 119 9.59 -1.43 11.64
C GLY A 119 8.98 -1.05 13.00
N ASP A 120 9.41 0.05 13.61
CA ASP A 120 8.92 0.51 14.92
C ASP A 120 7.59 1.26 14.76
N GLU A 121 7.54 2.20 13.81
CA GLU A 121 6.36 3.03 13.53
C GLU A 121 5.34 2.36 12.60
N ALA A 122 5.64 1.18 12.05
CA ALA A 122 4.88 0.54 10.97
C ALA A 122 4.65 1.48 9.76
N LYS A 123 5.69 2.21 9.36
CA LYS A 123 5.60 3.32 8.39
C LYS A 123 6.40 3.05 7.11
N LEU A 124 5.75 3.23 5.96
CA LEU A 124 6.40 3.34 4.65
C LEU A 124 6.44 4.81 4.23
N THR A 125 7.64 5.32 3.97
CA THR A 125 7.87 6.64 3.39
C THR A 125 8.42 6.49 1.97
N LEU A 126 7.78 7.19 1.02
CA LEU A 126 8.22 7.29 -0.36
C LEU A 126 8.55 8.76 -0.64
N GLY A 127 9.74 9.02 -1.18
CA GLY A 127 10.24 10.37 -1.43
C GLY A 127 10.89 11.04 -0.21
N ASN A 128 11.36 12.27 -0.43
CA ASN A 128 12.02 13.12 0.55
C ASN A 128 11.77 14.61 0.21
N ASN A 129 12.42 15.52 0.95
CA ASN A 129 12.26 16.97 0.77
C ASN A 129 12.61 17.49 -0.63
N ASN A 130 13.36 16.72 -1.43
CA ASN A 130 13.83 17.12 -2.76
C ASN A 130 13.15 16.33 -3.89
N ARG A 131 12.36 15.28 -3.58
CA ARG A 131 11.73 14.42 -4.60
C ARG A 131 10.46 13.77 -4.06
N GLY A 132 9.34 13.94 -4.74
CA GLY A 132 8.08 13.30 -4.38
C GLY A 132 8.13 11.77 -4.44
N GLY A 133 7.47 11.14 -3.47
CA GLY A 133 7.18 9.72 -3.51
C GLY A 133 6.05 9.41 -4.48
N ASN A 134 6.28 8.47 -5.38
CA ASN A 134 5.25 7.97 -6.26
C ASN A 134 4.97 6.50 -5.95
N LEU A 135 3.71 6.15 -5.70
CA LEU A 135 3.26 4.76 -5.63
C LEU A 135 2.49 4.43 -6.90
N CYS A 136 2.88 3.35 -7.57
CA CYS A 136 2.26 2.90 -8.79
C CYS A 136 1.94 1.40 -8.72
N LEU A 137 0.65 1.06 -8.79
CA LEU A 137 0.19 -0.33 -8.85
C LEU A 137 -0.17 -0.67 -10.30
N LYS A 138 0.50 -1.68 -10.86
CA LYS A 138 0.29 -2.14 -12.22
C LYS A 138 -0.64 -3.35 -12.28
N ASP A 139 -1.39 -3.46 -13.36
CA ASP A 139 -2.09 -4.70 -13.70
C ASP A 139 -1.13 -5.77 -14.29
N SER A 140 -1.67 -6.95 -14.57
CA SER A 140 -0.93 -8.06 -15.21
C SER A 140 -0.46 -7.78 -16.65
N LYS A 141 -0.89 -6.66 -17.25
CA LYS A 141 -0.47 -6.21 -18.58
C LYS A 141 0.53 -5.03 -18.50
N GLY A 142 0.93 -4.61 -17.31
CA GLY A 142 1.88 -3.52 -17.07
C GLY A 142 1.30 -2.10 -17.02
N ASN A 143 -0.03 -1.91 -17.08
CA ASN A 143 -0.66 -0.59 -17.01
C ASN A 143 -0.81 -0.10 -15.57
N ASN A 144 -0.56 1.19 -15.33
CA ASN A 144 -0.64 1.81 -13.99
C ASN A 144 -2.10 2.06 -13.57
N CYS A 145 -2.72 1.16 -12.78
CA CYS A 145 -4.13 1.27 -12.39
C CYS A 145 -4.40 2.14 -11.16
N ILE A 146 -3.43 2.28 -10.26
CA ILE A 146 -3.48 3.22 -9.12
C ILE A 146 -2.18 3.99 -9.11
N ILE A 147 -2.27 5.31 -9.12
CA ILE A 147 -1.14 6.22 -9.04
C ILE A 147 -1.39 7.18 -7.88
N ILE A 148 -0.51 7.18 -6.88
CA ILE A 148 -0.45 8.21 -5.84
C ILE A 148 0.79 9.04 -6.13
N ASN A 149 0.61 10.31 -6.49
CA ASN A 149 1.69 11.21 -6.84
C ASN A 149 1.93 12.20 -5.71
N GLY A 150 3.08 12.08 -5.04
CA GLY A 150 3.46 12.93 -3.91
C GLY A 150 3.73 14.39 -4.29
N ASP A 151 4.27 14.65 -5.48
CA ASP A 151 4.59 16.02 -5.92
C ASP A 151 3.33 16.85 -6.21
N ARG A 152 2.30 16.23 -6.77
CA ARG A 152 1.05 16.90 -7.20
C ARG A 152 -0.08 16.76 -6.19
N ALA A 153 0.09 15.94 -5.15
CA ALA A 153 -0.98 15.52 -4.24
C ALA A 153 -2.22 14.95 -4.97
N ILE A 154 -2.01 14.22 -6.07
CA ILE A 154 -3.08 13.61 -6.89
C ILE A 154 -3.09 12.09 -6.70
N MET A 155 -4.29 11.54 -6.51
CA MET A 155 -4.55 10.10 -6.63
C MET A 155 -5.38 9.84 -7.89
N ASN A 156 -4.81 9.11 -8.85
CA ASN A 156 -5.53 8.62 -10.03
C ASN A 156 -5.92 7.15 -9.81
N ILE A 157 -7.21 6.85 -10.00
CA ILE A 157 -7.75 5.49 -9.93
C ILE A 157 -8.38 5.17 -11.29
N GLY A 158 -7.90 4.10 -11.93
CA GLY A 158 -8.31 3.73 -13.28
C GLY A 158 -7.30 4.17 -14.36
N THR A 159 -7.52 3.67 -15.57
CA THR A 159 -6.71 3.97 -16.78
C THR A 159 -7.62 4.17 -17.99
N ASP A 160 -7.00 4.52 -19.13
CA ASP A 160 -7.68 4.35 -20.42
C ASP A 160 -8.28 2.94 -20.52
N ARG A 161 -9.55 2.87 -20.94
CA ARG A 161 -10.37 1.66 -21.04
C ARG A 161 -10.55 0.85 -19.75
N ARG A 162 -10.14 1.36 -18.59
CA ARG A 162 -10.39 0.74 -17.27
C ARG A 162 -10.83 1.79 -16.26
N PRO A 163 -12.14 2.07 -16.18
CA PRO A 163 -12.66 3.11 -15.31
C PRO A 163 -12.27 2.86 -13.84
N GLY A 164 -11.96 3.94 -13.13
CA GLY A 164 -11.71 3.90 -11.70
C GLY A 164 -12.95 3.55 -10.89
N SER A 165 -12.76 2.86 -9.77
CA SER A 165 -13.82 2.62 -8.79
C SER A 165 -13.23 2.75 -7.40
N LEU A 166 -13.68 3.74 -6.63
CA LEU A 166 -13.35 3.88 -5.21
C LEU A 166 -14.55 3.47 -4.37
N ARG A 167 -14.35 2.52 -3.44
CA ARG A 167 -15.42 1.97 -2.59
C ARG A 167 -14.99 2.00 -1.13
N LEU A 168 -15.84 2.54 -0.26
CA LEU A 168 -15.72 2.41 1.18
C LEU A 168 -16.74 1.39 1.67
N ARG A 169 -16.26 0.25 2.18
CA ARG A 169 -17.12 -0.81 2.70
C ARG A 169 -17.52 -0.55 4.14
N SER A 170 -18.78 -0.82 4.45
CA SER A 170 -19.31 -0.92 5.81
C SER A 170 -18.85 -2.22 6.49
N ASN A 171 -19.10 -2.32 7.80
CA ASN A 171 -18.84 -3.54 8.58
C ASN A 171 -19.68 -4.75 8.14
N THR A 172 -20.71 -4.57 7.32
CA THR A 172 -21.49 -5.65 6.71
C THR A 172 -20.94 -6.11 5.35
N GLY A 173 -19.86 -5.49 4.87
CA GLY A 173 -19.24 -5.78 3.58
C GLY A 173 -19.88 -5.08 2.38
N GLN A 174 -20.98 -4.35 2.58
CA GLN A 174 -21.62 -3.53 1.55
C GLN A 174 -20.89 -2.20 1.33
N ASP A 175 -20.88 -1.70 0.10
CA ASP A 175 -20.34 -0.37 -0.21
C ASP A 175 -21.26 0.70 0.40
N SER A 176 -20.71 1.56 1.26
CA SER A 176 -21.38 2.71 1.90
C SER A 176 -21.09 4.03 1.18
N ILE A 177 -19.97 4.08 0.46
CA ILE A 177 -19.61 5.16 -0.47
C ILE A 177 -19.05 4.49 -1.72
N HIS A 178 -19.50 4.93 -2.90
CA HIS A 178 -18.96 4.48 -4.18
C HIS A 178 -18.78 5.67 -5.13
N LEU A 179 -17.54 5.86 -5.61
CA LEU A 179 -17.23 6.73 -6.75
C LEU A 179 -16.96 5.84 -7.97
N ASN A 180 -17.77 5.97 -9.01
CA ASN A 180 -17.70 5.14 -10.20
C ASN A 180 -17.33 5.96 -11.43
N GLY A 181 -16.10 5.80 -11.91
CA GLY A 181 -15.58 6.51 -13.08
C GLY A 181 -16.16 6.05 -14.43
N LEU A 182 -16.82 4.89 -14.50
CA LEU A 182 -17.41 4.40 -15.76
C LEU A 182 -18.68 5.16 -16.12
N ILE A 183 -19.51 5.42 -15.11
CA ILE A 183 -20.86 5.98 -15.26
C ILE A 183 -20.99 7.34 -14.58
N ALA A 184 -19.87 7.91 -14.15
CA ALA A 184 -19.77 9.19 -13.43
C ALA A 184 -20.72 9.29 -12.22
N ASN A 185 -20.89 8.20 -11.46
CA ASN A 185 -21.77 8.19 -10.30
C ASN A 185 -21.00 8.41 -9.00
N ILE A 186 -21.61 9.16 -8.09
CA ILE A 186 -21.26 9.23 -6.67
C ILE A 186 -22.47 8.74 -5.88
N THR A 187 -22.25 7.75 -5.03
CA THR A 187 -23.28 7.12 -4.22
C THR A 187 -22.88 7.14 -2.75
N LEU A 188 -23.78 7.59 -1.87
CA LEU A 188 -23.63 7.49 -0.43
C LEU A 188 -24.86 6.78 0.16
N GLY A 189 -24.61 5.89 1.11
CA GLY A 189 -25.60 4.98 1.67
C GLY A 189 -25.37 3.54 1.21
N LEU A 190 -26.10 2.61 1.80
CA LEU A 190 -25.97 1.18 1.51
C LEU A 190 -26.67 0.85 0.19
N LYS A 191 -26.20 -0.20 -0.49
CA LYS A 191 -26.78 -0.66 -1.75
C LYS A 191 -28.30 -0.86 -1.62
N GLY A 192 -29.04 -0.19 -2.48
CA GLY A 192 -30.49 -0.17 -2.52
C GLY A 192 -31.13 0.86 -1.58
N SER A 193 -30.43 1.39 -0.59
CA SER A 193 -30.93 2.42 0.35
C SER A 193 -30.02 3.65 0.31
N GLU A 194 -29.55 4.00 -0.89
CA GLU A 194 -28.73 5.17 -1.15
C GLU A 194 -29.50 6.45 -0.81
N THR A 195 -28.99 7.30 0.07
CA THR A 195 -29.66 8.56 0.44
C THR A 195 -29.08 9.77 -0.29
N VAL A 196 -27.92 9.62 -0.93
CA VAL A 196 -27.35 10.62 -1.83
C VAL A 196 -26.86 9.93 -3.08
N PHE A 197 -27.33 10.40 -4.23
CA PHE A 197 -26.89 9.94 -5.55
C PHE A 197 -26.64 11.13 -6.46
N ILE A 198 -25.45 11.19 -7.05
CA ILE A 198 -25.08 12.21 -8.05
C ILE A 198 -24.68 11.47 -9.31
N ASN A 199 -25.27 11.83 -10.45
CA ASN A 199 -24.94 11.30 -11.76
C ASN A 199 -24.38 12.40 -12.66
N GLY A 200 -23.07 12.34 -12.91
CA GLY A 200 -22.37 13.31 -13.73
C GLY A 200 -22.70 13.25 -15.22
N LEU A 201 -23.25 12.14 -15.73
CA LEU A 201 -23.65 12.01 -17.13
C LEU A 201 -24.98 12.71 -17.45
N THR A 202 -25.91 12.75 -16.49
CA THR A 202 -27.25 13.33 -16.64
C THR A 202 -27.43 14.64 -15.87
N GLY A 203 -26.48 14.97 -14.97
CA GLY A 203 -26.60 16.11 -14.06
C GLY A 203 -27.57 15.88 -12.90
N ARG A 204 -28.13 14.66 -12.74
CA ARG A 204 -29.11 14.36 -11.70
C ARG A 204 -28.47 14.32 -10.31
N ILE A 205 -29.12 14.95 -9.34
CA ILE A 205 -28.86 14.78 -7.91
C ILE A 205 -30.14 14.27 -7.25
N ILE A 206 -30.02 13.22 -6.45
CA ILE A 206 -31.11 12.67 -5.62
C ILE A 206 -30.66 12.76 -4.16
N LEU A 207 -31.53 13.31 -3.33
CA LEU A 207 -31.42 13.31 -1.87
C LEU A 207 -32.66 12.60 -1.32
N GLY A 208 -32.43 11.58 -0.49
CA GLY A 208 -33.49 10.71 0.03
C GLY A 208 -33.83 9.54 -0.89
N GLN A 209 -34.15 8.40 -0.29
CA GLN A 209 -34.64 7.18 -0.94
C GLN A 209 -35.11 6.19 0.13
N LYS A 210 -36.01 5.26 -0.23
CA LYS A 210 -36.45 4.14 0.63
C LYS A 210 -36.82 4.57 2.07
N GLY A 211 -37.72 5.54 2.19
CA GLY A 211 -38.24 6.00 3.48
C GLY A 211 -37.25 6.83 4.30
N GLN A 212 -36.22 7.38 3.65
CA GLN A 212 -35.34 8.39 4.21
C GLN A 212 -35.49 9.67 3.41
N ASP A 213 -35.78 10.76 4.08
CA ASP A 213 -36.03 12.05 3.44
C ASP A 213 -34.73 12.70 2.98
N GLY A 214 -34.78 13.33 1.81
CA GLY A 214 -33.72 14.20 1.35
C GLY A 214 -33.80 15.53 2.06
N ASN A 215 -32.73 15.96 2.73
CA ASN A 215 -32.68 17.29 3.33
C ASN A 215 -31.41 18.01 2.88
N LEU A 216 -31.57 19.16 2.22
CA LEU A 216 -30.46 20.05 1.87
C LEU A 216 -30.54 21.31 2.71
N ILE A 217 -29.47 21.59 3.47
CA ILE A 217 -29.37 22.78 4.30
C ILE A 217 -28.17 23.61 3.82
N ILE A 218 -28.42 24.86 3.44
CA ILE A 218 -27.38 25.84 3.09
C ILE A 218 -27.20 26.78 4.28
N ARG A 219 -25.96 26.97 4.72
CA ARG A 219 -25.60 27.86 5.84
C ARG A 219 -24.72 29.02 5.37
N ASN A 220 -24.79 30.16 6.06
CA ASN A 220 -23.90 31.28 5.83
C ASN A 220 -22.55 31.12 6.56
N LYS A 221 -21.65 32.10 6.40
CA LYS A 221 -20.32 32.11 7.06
C LYS A 221 -20.36 32.14 8.60
N LYS A 222 -21.48 32.51 9.20
CA LYS A 222 -21.70 32.47 10.66
C LYS A 222 -22.24 31.11 11.13
N GLY A 223 -22.51 30.19 10.20
CA GLY A 223 -23.10 28.88 10.48
C GLY A 223 -24.62 28.91 10.60
N GLU A 224 -25.29 30.03 10.36
CA GLU A 224 -26.75 30.14 10.39
C GLU A 224 -27.35 29.49 9.12
N LYS A 225 -28.46 28.77 9.25
CA LYS A 225 -29.20 28.23 8.08
C LYS A 225 -29.80 29.40 7.30
N VAL A 226 -29.71 29.39 5.98
CA VAL A 226 -30.26 30.42 5.08
C VAL A 226 -31.22 29.85 4.03
N ILE A 227 -31.03 28.60 3.64
CA ILE A 227 -31.95 27.87 2.75
C ILE A 227 -32.08 26.44 3.26
N GLN A 228 -33.30 25.89 3.23
CA GLN A 228 -33.55 24.48 3.46
C GLN A 228 -34.48 23.94 2.36
N ILE A 229 -34.12 22.79 1.77
CA ILE A 229 -35.00 21.98 0.94
C ILE A 229 -35.36 20.74 1.75
N ASP A 230 -36.62 20.61 2.12
CA ASP A 230 -37.13 19.57 3.00
C ASP A 230 -37.94 18.55 2.20
N GLY A 231 -37.38 17.36 2.00
CA GLY A 231 -37.98 16.28 1.22
C GLY A 231 -39.16 15.60 1.91
N ASP A 232 -39.26 15.64 3.24
CA ASP A 232 -40.41 15.11 3.99
C ASP A 232 -41.64 15.98 3.73
N LYS A 233 -41.44 17.31 3.84
CA LYS A 233 -42.51 18.29 3.65
C LYS A 233 -42.77 18.67 2.20
N GLY A 234 -41.81 18.40 1.31
CA GLY A 234 -41.82 18.89 -0.07
C GLY A 234 -41.73 20.42 -0.17
N ASP A 235 -41.03 21.07 0.76
CA ASP A 235 -40.99 22.53 0.90
C ASP A 235 -39.56 23.09 0.73
N ILE A 236 -39.49 24.37 0.37
CA ILE A 236 -38.27 25.15 0.34
C ILE A 236 -38.47 26.35 1.26
N ALA A 237 -37.56 26.51 2.21
CA ALA A 237 -37.57 27.60 3.17
C ALA A 237 -36.37 28.52 2.96
N PHE A 238 -36.61 29.84 2.91
CA PHE A 238 -35.57 30.86 3.01
C PHE A 238 -35.58 31.46 4.42
N MET A 239 -34.42 31.51 5.06
CA MET A 239 -34.28 32.07 6.40
C MET A 239 -33.61 33.44 6.26
N THR A 240 -34.40 34.47 6.52
CA THR A 240 -34.01 35.88 6.36
C THR A 240 -33.96 36.57 7.72
N ASP A 241 -33.39 37.77 7.76
CA ASP A 241 -33.41 38.61 8.97
C ASP A 241 -34.85 38.95 9.44
N ASN A 242 -35.81 38.89 8.52
CA ASN A 242 -37.22 39.15 8.77
C ASN A 242 -38.02 37.89 9.15
N GLY A 243 -37.36 36.74 9.32
CA GLY A 243 -37.98 35.46 9.64
C GLY A 243 -37.87 34.41 8.52
N VAL A 244 -38.62 33.33 8.67
CA VAL A 244 -38.61 32.19 7.74
C VAL A 244 -39.73 32.33 6.71
N ILE A 245 -39.36 32.29 5.43
CA ILE A 245 -40.28 32.28 4.29
C ILE A 245 -40.38 30.84 3.79
N ASN A 246 -41.51 30.18 4.04
CA ASN A 246 -41.81 28.84 3.53
C ASN A 246 -42.59 28.96 2.23
N ILE A 247 -41.97 28.61 1.09
CA ILE A 247 -42.55 28.90 -0.23
C ILE A 247 -43.91 28.22 -0.40
N LEU A 248 -44.05 26.96 0.04
CA LEU A 248 -45.33 26.26 -0.10
C LEU A 248 -46.45 26.97 0.69
N ALA A 249 -46.15 27.42 1.90
CA ALA A 249 -47.12 28.13 2.74
C ALA A 249 -47.51 29.48 2.14
N GLU A 250 -46.55 30.26 1.65
CA GLU A 250 -46.80 31.55 0.99
C GLU A 250 -47.66 31.38 -0.28
N MET A 251 -47.38 30.35 -1.09
CA MET A 251 -48.18 30.05 -2.28
C MET A 251 -49.61 29.63 -1.93
N GLN A 252 -49.81 28.91 -0.83
CA GLN A 252 -51.14 28.52 -0.35
C GLN A 252 -51.92 29.75 0.13
N ALA A 253 -51.30 30.63 0.92
CA ALA A 253 -51.92 31.87 1.38
C ALA A 253 -52.35 32.77 0.21
N LEU A 254 -51.47 32.97 -0.78
CA LEU A 254 -51.79 33.75 -1.97
C LEU A 254 -52.95 33.15 -2.78
N LYS A 255 -53.02 31.82 -2.87
CA LYS A 255 -54.12 31.12 -3.55
C LYS A 255 -55.46 31.35 -2.85
N GLU A 256 -55.47 31.36 -1.51
CA GLU A 256 -56.67 31.64 -0.71
C GLU A 256 -57.12 33.09 -0.90
N GLU A 257 -56.20 34.05 -0.85
CA GLU A 257 -56.49 35.48 -1.08
C GLU A 257 -57.10 35.70 -2.47
N ILE A 258 -56.52 35.10 -3.52
CA ILE A 258 -57.08 35.18 -4.88
C ILE A 258 -58.52 34.63 -4.94
N ASN A 259 -58.81 33.54 -4.23
CA ASN A 259 -60.16 32.96 -4.21
C ASN A 259 -61.15 33.88 -3.49
N GLN A 260 -60.74 34.51 -2.39
CA GLN A 260 -61.56 35.50 -1.69
C GLN A 260 -61.88 36.70 -2.59
N LEU A 261 -60.87 37.24 -3.28
CA LEU A 261 -61.05 38.35 -4.21
C LEU A 261 -61.97 37.98 -5.39
N LYS A 262 -61.86 36.75 -5.93
CA LYS A 262 -62.77 36.27 -6.98
C LYS A 262 -64.23 36.23 -6.53
N ASN A 263 -64.48 35.77 -5.30
CA ASN A 263 -65.83 35.72 -4.75
C ASN A 263 -66.40 37.12 -4.48
N GLN A 264 -65.55 38.13 -4.23
CA GLN A 264 -65.99 39.52 -4.09
C GLN A 264 -66.33 40.18 -5.43
N LEU A 265 -65.67 39.76 -6.52
CA LEU A 265 -65.87 40.32 -7.87
C LEU A 265 -67.02 39.63 -8.65
N ASN A 266 -67.32 38.37 -8.33
CA ASN A 266 -68.48 37.63 -8.85
C ASN A 266 -69.39 37.17 -7.69
N PRO A 267 -70.10 38.10 -7.02
CA PRO A 267 -71.01 37.77 -5.92
C PRO A 267 -72.20 36.91 -6.36
#